data_AF-A0A4Y7S8A7-F1
#
_entry.id   AF-A0A4Y7S8A7-F1
#
_cell.length_a   1.000
_cell.length_b   1.000
_cell.length_c   1.000
_cell.angle_alpha   90.00
_cell.angle_beta   90.00
_cell.angle_gamma   90.00
#
_symmetry.space_group_name_H-M   'P 1'
#
loop_
_entity.id
_entity.type
_entity.pdbx_description
1 polymer ?
#
loop_
_entity_poly.entity_id
_entity_poly.type
_entity_poly.pdbx_seq_one_letter_code
_entity_poly.pdbx_strand_id
1 'polypeptide(L)' 'MVDYYQRLIGKYPIISIEDGLAEDDWEGWKALAKALGGKIQLVGDDIFVTNPDIFNKGIKEGIANSIFIS' A
#
# COMPACT_ATOMS: atom_id res chain seq x y z
N MET A 1 -8.37 10.02 -0.23
CA MET A 1 -7.67 9.23 -1.27
C MET A 1 -8.15 7.78 -1.35
N VAL A 2 -8.36 7.08 -0.23
CA VAL A 2 -8.86 5.68 -0.23
C VAL A 2 -10.15 5.49 -1.06
N ASP A 3 -11.17 6.33 -0.88
CA ASP A 3 -12.43 6.24 -1.64
C ASP A 3 -12.25 6.44 -3.15
N TYR A 4 -11.24 7.23 -3.55
CA TYR A 4 -10.92 7.45 -4.96
C TYR A 4 -10.36 6.17 -5.58
N TYR A 5 -9.43 5.51 -4.90
CA TYR A 5 -8.89 4.21 -5.34
C TYR A 5 -9.95 3.11 -5.35
N GLN A 6 -10.85 3.09 -4.35
CA GLN A 6 -11.97 2.15 -4.35
C GLN A 6 -12.86 2.31 -5.59
N ARG A 7 -13.18 3.54 -5.98
CA ARG A 7 -13.97 3.80 -7.21
C ARG A 7 -13.23 3.35 -8.47
N LEU A 8 -11.92 3.54 -8.54
CA LEU A 8 -11.11 3.11 -9.67
C LEU A 8 -11.05 1.59 -9.79
N ILE A 9 -10.81 0.87 -8.70
CA ILE A 9 -10.77 -0.61 -8.67
C ILE A 9 -12.15 -1.20 -8.99
N GLY A 10 -13.24 -0.52 -8.61
CA GLY A 10 -14.59 -0.93 -8.99
C GLY A 10 -14.90 -0.72 -10.47
N LYS A 11 -14.19 0.17 -11.16
CA LYS A 11 -14.43 0.55 -12.56
C LYS A 11 -13.47 -0.13 -13.54
N TYR A 12 -12.25 -0.42 -13.09
CA TYR A 12 -11.17 -0.93 -13.93
C TYR A 12 -10.54 -2.17 -13.26
N PRO A 13 -10.01 -3.13 -14.03
CA PRO A 13 -9.33 -4.32 -13.51
C PRO A 13 -7.93 -3.98 -12.99
N ILE A 14 -7.85 -3.07 -12.02
CA ILE A 14 -6.60 -2.69 -11.35
C ILE A 14 -6.22 -3.83 -10.41
N ILE A 15 -5.00 -4.34 -10.59
CA ILE A 15 -4.46 -5.45 -9.79
C ILE A 15 -3.36 -5.02 -8.82
N SER A 16 -2.76 -3.84 -9.04
CA SER A 16 -1.69 -3.28 -8.20
C SER A 16 -1.79 -1.77 -8.12
N ILE A 17 -1.46 -1.21 -6.95
CA ILE A 17 -1.18 0.22 -6.73
C ILE A 17 0.17 0.32 -6.03
N GLU A 18 1.04 1.14 -6.60
CA GLU A 18 2.35 1.50 -6.06
C GLU A 18 2.28 2.91 -5.47
N ASP A 19 2.87 3.10 -4.29
CA ASP A 19 2.96 4.37 -3.56
C ASP A 19 1.66 5.20 -3.58
N GLY A 20 0.58 4.56 -3.15
CA GLY A 20 -0.76 5.15 -3.16
C GLY A 20 -0.95 6.33 -2.19
N LEU A 21 -0.02 6.55 -1.27
CA LEU A 21 0.00 7.63 -0.28
C LEU A 21 1.45 8.07 -0.02
N ALA A 22 1.61 9.21 0.65
CA ALA A 22 2.93 9.72 1.02
C ALA A 22 3.71 8.74 1.91
N GLU A 23 5.04 8.77 1.82
CA GLU A 23 5.97 7.91 2.56
C GLU A 23 5.87 8.04 4.09
N ASP A 24 5.42 9.19 4.58
CA ASP A 24 5.25 9.50 6.00
C ASP A 24 3.81 9.26 6.52
N ASP A 25 2.84 8.96 5.66
CA ASP A 25 1.44 8.78 6.01
C ASP A 25 1.09 7.33 6.41
N TRP A 26 1.71 6.85 7.49
CA TRP A 26 1.54 5.48 7.98
C TRP A 26 0.09 5.14 8.33
N GLU A 27 -0.65 6.08 8.91
CA GLU A 27 -2.06 5.87 9.27
C GLU A 27 -2.96 5.81 8.03
N GLY A 28 -2.70 6.64 7.03
CA GLY A 28 -3.36 6.57 5.73
C GLY A 28 -3.11 5.22 5.04
N TRP A 29 -1.87 4.73 5.04
CA TRP A 29 -1.53 3.42 4.49
C TRP A 29 -2.29 2.29 5.21
N LYS A 30 -2.50 2.39 6.53
CA LYS A 30 -3.26 1.36 7.28
C LYS A 30 -4.70 1.33 6.83
N ALA A 31 -5.29 2.51 6.66
CA ALA A 31 -6.66 2.64 6.15
C ALA A 31 -6.77 2.10 4.72
N LEU A 32 -5.78 2.39 3.86
CA LEU A 32 -5.72 1.91 2.48
C LEU A 32 -5.60 0.38 2.42
N ALA A 33 -4.66 -0.20 3.17
CA ALA A 33 -4.46 -1.64 3.23
C ALA A 33 -5.64 -2.39 3.81
N LYS A 34 -6.28 -1.86 4.86
CA LYS A 34 -7.52 -2.42 5.40
C LYS A 34 -8.66 -2.38 4.38
N ALA A 35 -8.75 -1.33 3.57
CA ALA A 35 -9.81 -1.16 2.59
C ALA A 35 -9.59 -1.98 1.31
N LEU A 36 -8.34 -2.14 0.87
CA LEU A 36 -7.99 -2.60 -0.49
C LEU A 36 -7.00 -3.76 -0.54
N GLY A 37 -6.22 -4.00 0.51
CA GLY A 37 -5.12 -4.98 0.51
C GLY A 37 -5.55 -6.44 0.36
N GLY A 38 -6.85 -6.75 0.53
CA GLY A 38 -7.42 -8.06 0.21
C GLY A 38 -7.94 -8.21 -1.23
N LYS A 39 -7.89 -7.14 -2.03
CA LYS A 39 -8.42 -7.11 -3.41
C LYS A 39 -7.34 -6.86 -4.45
N ILE A 40 -6.33 -6.06 -4.09
CA ILE A 40 -5.24 -5.65 -4.98
C ILE A 40 -3.90 -5.72 -4.25
N GLN A 41 -2.82 -5.78 -5.02
CA GLN A 41 -1.47 -5.62 -4.52
C GLN A 41 -1.22 -4.15 -4.16
N LEU A 42 -0.67 -3.91 -2.97
CA LEU A 42 -0.22 -2.60 -2.51
C LEU A 42 1.30 -2.68 -2.35
N VAL A 43 2.00 -2.00 -3.26
CA VAL A 43 3.47 -1.97 -3.33
C VAL A 43 3.95 -0.69 -2.67
N GLY A 44 4.79 -0.82 -1.65
CA GLY A 44 5.57 0.31 -1.13
C GLY A 44 6.98 0.25 -1.71
N ASP A 45 7.41 1.33 -2.35
CA ASP A 45 8.82 1.54 -2.75
C ASP A 45 9.46 2.55 -1.80
N ASP A 46 9.00 3.81 -1.86
CA ASP A 46 9.54 4.90 -1.06
C ASP A 46 9.29 4.72 0.45
N ILE A 47 8.11 4.22 0.84
CA ILE A 47 7.79 3.99 2.27
C ILE A 47 8.71 2.94 2.94
N PHE A 48 9.28 2.03 2.16
CA PHE A 48 10.16 0.98 2.67
C PHE A 48 11.64 1.26 2.46
N VAL A 49 12.03 2.21 1.60
CA VAL A 49 13.44 2.59 1.29
C VAL A 49 14.38 1.39 1.15
N THR A 50 13.86 0.27 0.62
CA THR A 50 14.55 -1.03 0.53
C THR A 50 15.15 -1.52 1.87
N ASN A 51 14.62 -1.05 3.01
CA ASN A 51 15.06 -1.39 4.35
C ASN A 51 14.21 -2.54 4.94
N PRO A 52 14.81 -3.73 5.19
CA PRO A 52 14.09 -4.89 5.71
C PRO A 52 13.43 -4.66 7.07
N ASP A 53 13.98 -3.80 7.93
CA ASP A 53 13.42 -3.53 9.26
C ASP A 53 12.13 -2.70 9.17
N ILE A 54 12.12 -1.71 8.27
CA ILE A 54 10.94 -0.87 8.01
C ILE A 54 9.86 -1.70 7.32
N PHE A 55 10.24 -2.58 6.39
CA PHE A 55 9.31 -3.52 5.77
C PHE A 55 8.69 -4.49 6.78
N ASN A 56 9.48 -5.08 7.67
CA ASN A 56 8.97 -5.97 8.71
C ASN A 56 8.02 -5.25 9.67
N LYS A 57 8.32 -3.99 10.02
CA LYS A 57 7.40 -3.13 10.77
C LYS A 57 6.12 -2.89 9.96
N GLY A 58 6.27 -2.64 8.66
CA GLY A 58 5.20 -2.44 7.70
C GLY A 58 4.20 -3.60 7.64
N ILE A 59 4.71 -4.82 7.50
CA ILE A 59 3.88 -6.03 7.52
C ILE A 59 3.19 -6.20 8.88
N LYS A 60 3.91 -6.00 9.99
CA LYS A 60 3.32 -6.13 11.34
C LYS A 60 2.19 -5.14 11.58
N GLU A 61 2.32 -3.93 11.03
CA GLU A 61 1.33 -2.87 11.14
C GLU A 61 0.23 -2.93 10.05
N GLY A 62 0.37 -3.83 9.08
CA GLY A 62 -0.63 -4.10 8.05
C GLY A 62 -0.77 -2.97 7.02
N ILE A 63 0.31 -2.30 6.66
CA ILE A 63 0.31 -1.07 5.84
C ILE A 63 0.54 -1.34 4.35
N ALA A 64 1.17 -2.45 3.98
CA ALA A 64 1.30 -2.90 2.59
C ALA A 64 1.41 -4.43 2.56
N ASN A 65 1.27 -5.03 1.38
CA ASN A 65 1.37 -6.49 1.20
C ASN A 65 2.47 -6.91 0.20
N SER A 66 3.21 -5.95 -0.35
CA SER A 66 4.31 -6.16 -1.30
C SER A 66 5.35 -5.04 -1.17
N ILE A 67 6.59 -5.33 -1.54
CA ILE A 67 7.72 -4.39 -1.56
C ILE A 67 8.33 -4.40 -2.97
N PHE A 68 8.70 -3.22 -3.47
CA PHE A 68 9.49 -3.12 -4.69
C PHE A 68 10.98 -3.28 -4.36
N ILE A 69 11.69 -4.09 -5.14
CA ILE A 69 13.14 -4.30 -4.98
C ILE A 69 13.79 -3.95 -6.31
N SER A 70 14.56 -2.86 -6.33
CA SER A 70 15.36 -2.39 -7.46
C SER A 70 16.70 -3.10 -7.57
#